data_AF-A0A6G2A041-F1
#
_entry.id   AF-A0A6G2A041-F1
#
_cell.length_a   1.000
_cell.length_b   1.000
_cell.length_c   1.000
_cell.angle_alpha   90.00
_cell.angle_beta   90.00
_cell.angle_gamma   90.00
#
_symmetry.space_group_name_H-M   'P 1'
#
loop_
_entity.id
_entity.type
_entity.pdbx_description
1 polymer ?
#
loop_
_entity_poly.entity_id
_entity_poly.type
_entity_poly.pdbx_seq_one_letter_code
_entity_poly.pdbx_strand_id
1 'polypeptide(L)'
;MAGVHEDFGEKIGGAKKDLWKDRGLYADDLEAMNEREAEKFVKKDNVWKKPDYAAMLEEGIPLGVVYFIKKARDGLNASPQYYRTDDTPEKRTARQKEYIKTVRELQTVLSDVRTVEDAVRAYDRFFVDNGYLEKVQGWGSGIHYRATKKGQDNPVITNKLSNTMLIRSAEYFERNFTQEAKKEQFCVSKEQKIPKGYAIHFNDGKQTYSKNGDWKPGTYYVTKGYSILRTNFGTKEAALKWVQELAKGRNKNGKIRFVPPQLAHVKRTGPDYRNGVEITGQHYLDTFGFRGGEFGNWMNQNDRQTSLNMGFEALKDLASALKISDKDIA
;
A
#
# COMPACT_ATOMS: atom_id res chain seq x y z
N MET A 1 -35.41 -2.23 0.33
CA MET A 1 -34.01 -1.78 0.16
C MET A 1 -33.15 -2.77 0.93
N ALA A 2 -32.29 -3.54 0.27
CA ALA A 2 -31.39 -4.45 0.97
C ALA A 2 -30.37 -3.61 1.74
N GLY A 3 -30.35 -3.73 3.08
CA GLY A 3 -29.39 -3.05 3.93
C GLY A 3 -27.97 -3.51 3.62
N VAL A 4 -27.00 -2.61 3.73
CA VAL A 4 -25.59 -2.98 3.64
C VAL A 4 -25.25 -3.78 4.91
N HIS A 5 -24.82 -5.04 4.76
CA HIS A 5 -24.38 -5.84 5.89
C HIS A 5 -22.88 -5.59 6.14
N GLU A 6 -22.59 -4.99 7.28
CA GLU A 6 -21.25 -4.75 7.81
C GLU A 6 -20.99 -5.68 9.02
N ASP A 7 -19.74 -5.72 9.48
CA ASP A 7 -19.39 -6.43 10.71
C ASP A 7 -20.23 -5.87 11.88
N PHE A 8 -20.64 -6.73 12.82
CA PHE A 8 -21.62 -6.37 13.86
C PHE A 8 -21.15 -6.78 15.25
N GLY A 9 -21.67 -6.09 16.27
CA GLY A 9 -21.29 -6.29 17.68
C GLY A 9 -19.93 -5.69 18.06
N GLU A 10 -19.43 -6.05 19.24
CA GLU A 10 -18.08 -5.70 19.65
C GLU A 10 -17.07 -6.35 18.71
N LYS A 11 -16.14 -5.55 18.20
CA LYS A 11 -14.94 -6.10 17.57
C LYS A 11 -14.25 -6.98 18.60
N ILE A 12 -14.25 -8.29 18.37
CA ILE A 12 -13.55 -9.24 19.23
C ILE A 12 -12.06 -9.03 19.01
N GLY A 13 -11.51 -8.02 19.71
CA GLY A 13 -10.09 -7.74 19.77
C GLY A 13 -9.34 -8.90 20.43
N GLY A 14 -8.05 -9.04 20.11
CA GLY A 14 -7.20 -10.11 20.65
C GLY A 14 -6.50 -10.93 19.58
N ALA A 15 -6.78 -10.69 18.30
CA ALA A 15 -5.90 -11.19 17.25
C ALA A 15 -4.52 -10.51 17.44
N LYS A 16 -3.45 -11.30 17.52
CA LYS A 16 -2.07 -10.80 17.74
C LYS A 16 -1.68 -9.67 16.80
N LYS A 17 -2.30 -9.61 15.61
CA LYS A 17 -2.17 -8.53 14.62
C LYS A 17 -2.58 -7.15 15.14
N ASP A 18 -3.52 -7.07 16.07
CA ASP A 18 -4.05 -5.82 16.60
C ASP A 18 -3.03 -5.14 17.54
N LEU A 19 -2.15 -5.92 18.20
CA LEU A 19 -1.11 -5.42 19.13
C LEU A 19 -0.01 -4.59 18.48
N TRP A 20 0.22 -4.80 17.18
CA TRP A 20 1.26 -4.10 16.41
C TRP A 20 0.69 -3.32 15.22
N LYS A 21 -0.63 -3.32 15.02
CA LYS A 21 -1.26 -2.73 13.83
C LYS A 21 -0.91 -1.26 13.65
N ASP A 22 -0.91 -0.51 14.76
CA ASP A 22 -0.73 0.94 14.75
C ASP A 22 0.76 1.34 14.80
N ARG A 23 1.54 0.72 15.70
CA ARG A 23 3.01 0.96 15.82
C ARG A 23 3.86 0.29 14.73
N GLY A 24 3.29 -0.66 14.00
CA GLY A 24 4.00 -1.57 13.11
C GLY A 24 4.69 -2.73 13.85
N LEU A 25 5.03 -3.78 13.10
CA LEU A 25 5.60 -5.02 13.60
C LEU A 25 7.06 -4.84 14.09
N TYR A 26 7.41 -5.50 15.19
CA TYR A 26 8.77 -5.62 15.74
C TYR A 26 9.19 -7.10 15.80
N ALA A 27 10.49 -7.34 16.01
CA ALA A 27 11.05 -8.70 16.01
C ALA A 27 10.49 -9.55 17.16
N ASP A 28 10.23 -8.94 18.32
CA ASP A 28 9.71 -9.64 19.51
C ASP A 28 8.25 -10.07 19.32
N ASP A 29 7.50 -9.38 18.44
CA ASP A 29 6.12 -9.76 18.11
C ASP A 29 6.04 -11.14 17.45
N LEU A 30 7.15 -11.64 16.88
CA LEU A 30 7.21 -12.96 16.23
C LEU A 30 7.26 -14.08 17.27
N GLU A 31 7.65 -13.82 18.52
CA GLU A 31 7.70 -14.86 19.56
C GLU A 31 6.32 -15.38 19.91
N ALA A 32 5.31 -14.53 19.75
CA ALA A 32 3.93 -14.90 19.91
C ALA A 32 3.33 -15.51 18.61
N MET A 33 4.01 -15.54 17.47
CA MET A 33 3.40 -15.99 16.19
C MET A 33 3.82 -17.42 15.82
N ASN A 34 2.90 -18.15 15.19
CA ASN A 34 3.29 -19.37 14.48
C ASN A 34 3.89 -19.04 13.10
N GLU A 35 4.52 -20.03 12.46
CA GLU A 35 5.21 -19.87 11.17
C GLU A 35 4.31 -19.27 10.08
N ARG A 36 3.08 -19.77 9.93
CA ARG A 36 2.13 -19.30 8.91
C ARG A 36 1.71 -17.85 9.15
N GLU A 37 1.52 -17.47 10.41
CA GLU A 37 1.22 -16.10 10.78
C GLU A 37 2.41 -15.17 10.46
N ALA A 38 3.62 -15.58 10.82
CA ALA A 38 4.81 -14.79 10.53
C ALA A 38 5.03 -14.62 9.01
N GLU A 39 4.90 -15.69 8.21
CA GLU A 39 5.02 -15.59 6.74
C GLU A 39 3.96 -14.65 6.12
N LYS A 40 2.76 -14.64 6.69
CA LYS A 40 1.65 -13.79 6.25
C LYS A 40 1.88 -12.34 6.65
N PHE A 41 2.31 -12.07 7.88
CA PHE A 41 2.31 -10.72 8.46
C PHE A 41 3.65 -9.99 8.35
N VAL A 42 4.79 -10.69 8.22
CA VAL A 42 6.10 -10.07 8.02
C VAL A 42 6.18 -9.52 6.59
N LYS A 43 5.63 -8.32 6.42
CA LYS A 43 5.59 -7.54 5.18
C LYS A 43 6.07 -6.13 5.48
N LYS A 44 6.70 -5.48 4.49
CA LYS A 44 7.20 -4.10 4.61
C LYS A 44 6.16 -3.15 5.18
N ASP A 45 4.93 -3.21 4.68
CA ASP A 45 3.85 -2.31 5.07
C ASP A 45 3.31 -2.58 6.49
N ASN A 46 3.61 -3.75 7.05
CA ASN A 46 3.31 -4.08 8.44
C ASN A 46 4.44 -3.67 9.38
N VAL A 47 5.70 -3.74 8.94
CA VAL A 47 6.86 -3.29 9.71
C VAL A 47 6.95 -1.77 9.71
N TRP A 48 7.09 -1.15 8.53
CA TRP A 48 7.19 0.29 8.37
C TRP A 48 5.96 0.80 7.62
N LYS A 49 5.02 1.37 8.36
CA LYS A 49 3.81 1.99 7.80
C LYS A 49 4.20 3.08 6.80
N LYS A 50 3.40 3.22 5.76
CA LYS A 50 3.63 4.23 4.73
C LYS A 50 3.52 5.62 5.38
N PRO A 51 4.57 6.46 5.33
CA PRO A 51 4.49 7.83 5.84
C PRO A 51 3.41 8.62 5.12
N ASP A 52 2.80 9.57 5.84
CA ASP A 52 1.93 10.56 5.22
C ASP A 52 2.77 11.62 4.50
N TYR A 53 3.04 11.36 3.23
CA TYR A 53 3.84 12.25 2.40
C TYR A 53 3.19 13.61 2.15
N ALA A 54 1.87 13.74 2.29
CA ALA A 54 1.20 15.03 2.12
C ALA A 54 1.42 15.90 3.36
N ALA A 55 1.23 15.32 4.56
CA ALA A 55 1.54 15.99 5.82
C ALA A 55 3.00 16.44 5.90
N MET A 56 3.95 15.61 5.43
CA MET A 56 5.37 15.99 5.36
C MET A 56 5.63 17.22 4.48
N LEU A 57 4.90 17.39 3.38
CA LEU A 57 5.01 18.57 2.52
C LEU A 57 4.40 19.81 3.21
N GLU A 58 3.29 19.64 3.92
CA GLU A 58 2.63 20.70 4.70
C GLU A 58 3.52 21.18 5.86
N GLU A 59 4.28 20.28 6.48
CA GLU A 59 5.32 20.59 7.48
C GLU A 59 6.50 21.38 6.89
N GLY A 60 6.57 21.55 5.56
CA GLY A 60 7.62 22.31 4.87
C GLY A 60 8.81 21.49 4.39
N ILE A 61 8.75 20.16 4.44
CA ILE A 61 9.81 19.30 3.91
C ILE A 61 9.82 19.39 2.37
N PRO A 62 10.98 19.63 1.72
CA PRO A 62 11.04 19.79 0.27
C PRO A 62 10.51 18.56 -0.50
N LEU A 63 9.80 18.78 -1.61
CA LEU A 63 9.22 17.72 -2.45
C LEU A 63 10.23 16.62 -2.82
N GLY A 64 11.44 17.00 -3.21
CA GLY A 64 12.51 16.05 -3.53
C GLY A 64 12.89 15.16 -2.35
N VAL A 65 12.90 15.71 -1.13
CA VAL A 65 13.25 14.99 0.10
C VAL A 65 12.15 14.00 0.48
N VAL A 66 10.89 14.42 0.44
CA VAL A 66 9.75 13.52 0.71
C VAL A 66 9.71 12.38 -0.32
N TYR A 67 9.98 12.70 -1.59
CA TYR A 67 10.05 11.69 -2.65
C TYR A 67 11.26 10.75 -2.52
N PHE A 68 12.40 11.24 -2.04
CA PHE A 68 13.55 10.42 -1.68
C PHE A 68 13.18 9.39 -0.61
N ILE A 69 12.50 9.81 0.47
CA ILE A 69 12.03 8.91 1.53
C ILE A 69 11.08 7.83 0.96
N LYS A 70 10.17 8.23 0.06
CA LYS A 70 9.33 7.28 -0.67
C LYS A 70 10.18 6.28 -1.47
N LYS A 71 11.12 6.74 -2.28
CA LYS A 71 11.93 5.86 -3.16
C LYS A 71 12.81 4.92 -2.33
N ALA A 72 13.39 5.38 -1.22
CA ALA A 72 14.13 4.54 -0.30
C ALA A 72 13.25 3.44 0.29
N ARG A 73 12.04 3.78 0.77
CA ARG A 73 11.04 2.79 1.22
C ARG A 73 10.62 1.82 0.10
N ASP A 74 10.46 2.29 -1.12
CA ASP A 74 10.13 1.47 -2.30
C ASP A 74 11.32 0.59 -2.77
N GLY A 75 12.54 0.95 -2.36
CA GLY A 75 13.76 0.18 -2.57
C GLY A 75 13.79 -1.14 -1.79
N LEU A 76 13.13 -1.18 -0.63
CA LEU A 76 13.00 -2.38 0.21
C LEU A 76 12.11 -3.46 -0.43
N ASN A 77 12.50 -4.72 -0.23
CA ASN A 77 11.69 -5.88 -0.58
C ASN A 77 10.35 -5.88 0.19
N ALA A 78 9.26 -6.31 -0.45
CA ALA A 78 7.93 -6.32 0.16
C ALA A 78 7.78 -7.34 1.30
N SER A 79 8.59 -8.40 1.27
CA SER A 79 8.69 -9.45 2.28
C SER A 79 10.15 -9.89 2.43
N PRO A 80 10.50 -10.62 3.50
CA PRO A 80 11.79 -11.26 3.64
C PRO A 80 12.10 -12.12 2.40
N GLN A 81 13.38 -12.11 2.01
CA GLN A 81 13.94 -13.04 1.03
C GLN A 81 14.71 -14.10 1.79
N TYR A 82 14.67 -15.32 1.27
CA TYR A 82 15.29 -16.49 1.88
C TYR A 82 16.33 -17.07 0.93
N TYR A 83 17.48 -17.42 1.46
CA TYR A 83 18.47 -18.23 0.76
C TYR A 83 18.07 -19.70 0.79
N ARG A 84 18.71 -20.50 -0.07
CA ARG A 84 18.52 -21.96 -0.07
C ARG A 84 18.89 -22.60 1.27
N THR A 85 19.80 -21.99 2.02
CA THR A 85 20.25 -22.44 3.35
C THR A 85 19.25 -22.16 4.47
N ASP A 86 18.21 -21.35 4.20
CA ASP A 86 17.13 -21.03 5.16
C ASP A 86 16.01 -22.09 5.07
N ASP A 87 16.43 -23.34 5.26
CA ASP A 87 15.64 -24.55 5.07
C ASP A 87 14.89 -25.00 6.33
N THR A 88 15.22 -24.44 7.50
CA THR A 88 14.53 -24.73 8.76
C THR A 88 13.66 -23.55 9.23
N PRO A 89 12.58 -23.81 10.00
CA PRO A 89 11.73 -22.77 10.56
C PRO A 89 12.50 -21.76 11.44
N GLU A 90 13.51 -22.21 12.18
CA GLU A 90 14.32 -21.34 13.05
C GLU A 90 15.15 -20.37 12.22
N LYS A 91 15.78 -20.84 11.14
CA LYS A 91 16.54 -19.98 10.22
C LYS A 91 15.63 -19.01 9.50
N ARG A 92 14.43 -19.44 9.08
CA ARG A 92 13.42 -18.55 8.49
C ARG A 92 12.99 -17.47 9.47
N THR A 93 12.73 -17.84 10.72
CA THR A 93 12.37 -16.90 11.78
C THR A 93 13.50 -15.90 12.05
N ALA A 94 14.76 -16.37 12.09
CA ALA A 94 15.92 -15.49 12.19
C ALA A 94 16.01 -14.49 11.01
N ARG A 95 15.77 -14.95 9.78
CA ARG A 95 15.68 -14.09 8.57
C ARG A 95 14.55 -13.07 8.65
N GLN A 96 13.40 -13.45 9.20
CA GLN A 96 12.27 -12.54 9.41
C GLN A 96 12.61 -11.48 10.47
N LYS A 97 13.20 -11.88 11.60
CA LYS A 97 13.67 -10.94 12.64
C LYS A 97 14.74 -9.98 12.08
N GLU A 98 15.71 -10.47 11.30
CA GLU A 98 16.71 -9.61 10.65
C GLU A 98 16.06 -8.64 9.66
N TYR A 99 15.12 -9.12 8.83
CA TYR A 99 14.37 -8.26 7.91
C TYR A 99 13.68 -7.10 8.64
N ILE A 100 12.95 -7.42 9.73
CA ILE A 100 12.24 -6.42 10.53
C ILE A 100 13.23 -5.40 11.10
N LYS A 101 14.33 -5.88 11.70
CA LYS A 101 15.38 -5.03 12.28
C LYS A 101 15.96 -4.08 11.24
N THR A 102 16.40 -4.56 10.08
CA THR A 102 17.00 -3.72 9.04
C THR A 102 16.01 -2.70 8.46
N VAL A 103 14.74 -3.08 8.29
CA VAL A 103 13.69 -2.14 7.86
C VAL A 103 13.47 -1.04 8.90
N ARG A 104 13.50 -1.37 10.20
CA ARG A 104 13.38 -0.40 11.28
C ARG A 104 14.59 0.52 11.39
N GLU A 105 15.81 0.00 11.24
CA GLU A 105 17.03 0.82 11.17
C GLU A 105 16.93 1.85 10.05
N LEU A 106 16.47 1.45 8.86
CA LEU A 106 16.24 2.40 7.75
C LEU A 106 15.14 3.42 8.08
N GLN A 107 14.03 2.95 8.67
CA GLN A 107 12.93 3.83 9.09
C GLN A 107 13.44 4.92 10.04
N THR A 108 14.24 4.55 11.05
CA THR A 108 14.81 5.49 12.03
C THR A 108 15.74 6.50 11.36
N VAL A 109 16.59 6.07 10.44
CA VAL A 109 17.47 7.01 9.72
C VAL A 109 16.64 8.00 8.89
N LEU A 110 15.60 7.53 8.21
CA LEU A 110 14.79 8.36 7.32
C LEU A 110 13.74 9.21 8.05
N SER A 111 13.36 8.88 9.29
CA SER A 111 12.45 9.71 10.08
C SER A 111 13.05 11.05 10.45
N ASP A 112 14.38 11.16 10.47
CA ASP A 112 15.11 12.39 10.80
C ASP A 112 15.42 13.26 9.58
N VAL A 113 15.18 12.75 8.37
CA VAL A 113 15.54 13.46 7.14
C VAL A 113 14.56 14.59 6.87
N ARG A 114 15.04 15.83 6.85
CA ARG A 114 14.23 17.02 6.56
C ARG A 114 14.80 17.86 5.42
N THR A 115 16.11 17.82 5.18
CA THR A 115 16.76 18.57 4.09
C THR A 115 17.47 17.68 3.07
N VAL A 116 18.02 18.29 2.02
CA VAL A 116 18.83 17.58 1.00
C VAL A 116 20.13 17.07 1.62
N GLU A 117 20.74 17.85 2.51
CA GLU A 117 21.95 17.47 3.24
C GLU A 117 21.71 16.26 4.15
N ASP A 118 20.55 16.21 4.82
CA ASP A 118 20.16 15.03 5.58
C ASP A 118 20.00 13.80 4.69
N ALA A 119 19.38 13.97 3.52
CA ALA A 119 19.20 12.88 2.57
C ALA A 119 20.57 12.35 2.07
N VAL A 120 21.53 13.25 1.80
CA VAL A 120 22.90 12.88 1.44
C VAL A 120 23.57 12.07 2.56
N ARG A 121 23.44 12.53 3.82
CA ARG A 121 24.01 11.84 4.99
C ARG A 121 23.29 10.53 5.33
N ALA A 122 22.04 10.37 4.93
CA ALA A 122 21.25 9.18 5.22
C ALA A 122 21.88 7.90 4.65
N TYR A 123 22.63 7.99 3.55
CA TYR A 123 23.35 6.84 3.00
C TYR A 123 24.38 6.29 4.00
N ASP A 124 25.25 7.15 4.52
CA ASP A 124 26.28 6.75 5.49
C ASP A 124 25.66 6.31 6.81
N ARG A 125 24.68 7.08 7.33
CA ARG A 125 23.94 6.75 8.55
C ARG A 125 23.28 5.39 8.50
N PHE A 126 22.76 5.00 7.33
CA PHE A 126 22.14 3.69 7.19
C PHE A 126 23.15 2.59 6.88
N PHE A 127 23.99 2.74 5.85
CA PHE A 127 24.85 1.66 5.39
C PHE A 127 26.15 1.52 6.17
N VAL A 128 26.79 2.62 6.53
CA VAL A 128 28.11 2.61 7.17
C VAL A 128 27.97 2.48 8.69
N ASP A 129 27.14 3.32 9.32
CA ASP A 129 27.02 3.32 10.78
C ASP A 129 26.38 2.03 11.31
N ASN A 130 25.47 1.40 10.54
CA ASN A 130 24.95 0.07 10.87
C ASN A 130 25.87 -1.08 10.40
N GLY A 131 27.04 -0.79 9.81
CA GLY A 131 28.06 -1.77 9.47
C GLY A 131 27.71 -2.68 8.28
N TYR A 132 26.81 -2.26 7.38
CA TYR A 132 26.50 -3.00 6.15
C TYR A 132 27.55 -2.76 5.06
N LEU A 133 28.10 -1.55 4.99
CA LEU A 133 29.18 -1.15 4.09
C LEU A 133 30.32 -0.51 4.89
N GLU A 134 31.53 -0.60 4.36
CA GLU A 134 32.71 0.11 4.87
C GLU A 134 33.24 1.07 3.82
N LYS A 135 33.78 2.22 4.27
CA LYS A 135 34.45 3.19 3.40
C LYS A 135 35.90 2.76 3.20
N VAL A 136 36.30 2.55 1.95
CA VAL A 136 37.65 2.19 1.57
C VAL A 136 38.27 3.35 0.80
N GLN A 137 39.42 3.83 1.27
CA GLN A 137 40.20 4.83 0.56
C GLN A 137 41.20 4.11 -0.36
N GLY A 138 41.03 4.30 -1.68
CA GLY A 138 41.96 3.77 -2.66
C GLY A 138 43.19 4.67 -2.77
N TRP A 139 44.36 4.09 -3.03
CA TRP A 139 45.55 4.87 -3.36
C TRP A 139 45.34 5.52 -4.75
N GLY A 140 45.06 6.82 -4.79
CA GLY A 140 44.81 7.58 -6.02
C GLY A 140 43.37 7.55 -6.57
N SER A 141 42.44 6.84 -5.93
CA SER A 141 41.00 6.90 -6.22
C SER A 141 40.24 7.44 -5.02
N GLY A 142 39.14 8.16 -5.28
CA GLY A 142 38.25 8.67 -4.24
C GLY A 142 37.68 7.56 -3.34
N ILE A 143 36.94 7.97 -2.32
CA ILE A 143 36.28 7.03 -1.39
C ILE A 143 35.32 6.13 -2.17
N HIS A 144 35.46 4.82 -2.00
CA HIS A 144 34.51 3.83 -2.50
C HIS A 144 33.95 2.98 -1.35
N TYR A 145 32.80 2.36 -1.58
CA TYR A 145 32.12 1.53 -0.57
C TYR A 145 32.34 0.06 -0.88
N ARG A 146 32.65 -0.72 0.15
CA ARG A 146 32.74 -2.18 0.07
C ARG A 146 31.71 -2.80 1.00
N ALA A 147 31.03 -3.86 0.56
CA ALA A 147 30.09 -4.58 1.40
C ALA A 147 30.82 -5.41 2.46
N THR A 148 30.40 -5.26 3.72
CA THR A 148 30.87 -6.09 4.83
C THR A 148 30.21 -7.47 4.78
N LYS A 149 30.66 -8.43 5.59
CA LYS A 149 29.99 -9.74 5.73
C LYS A 149 28.52 -9.58 6.17
N LYS A 150 28.25 -8.66 7.11
CA LYS A 150 26.89 -8.30 7.55
C LYS A 150 26.01 -7.78 6.40
N GLY A 151 26.57 -6.95 5.53
CA GLY A 151 25.86 -6.44 4.35
C GLY A 151 25.61 -7.52 3.29
N GLN A 152 26.63 -8.34 3.00
CA GLN A 152 26.54 -9.41 1.99
C GLN A 152 25.54 -10.49 2.37
N ASP A 153 25.49 -10.85 3.66
CA ASP A 153 24.63 -11.91 4.15
C ASP A 153 23.18 -11.45 4.34
N ASN A 154 22.87 -10.14 4.24
CA ASN A 154 21.55 -9.57 4.48
C ASN A 154 20.80 -9.27 3.15
N PRO A 155 19.75 -10.03 2.79
CA PRO A 155 18.96 -9.86 1.57
C PRO A 155 18.17 -8.55 1.48
N VAL A 156 18.03 -7.80 2.57
CA VAL A 156 17.42 -6.46 2.55
C VAL A 156 18.35 -5.45 1.90
N ILE A 157 19.66 -5.65 2.05
CA ILE A 157 20.72 -4.83 1.49
C ILE A 157 20.88 -5.19 0.01
N THR A 158 20.08 -4.52 -0.83
CA THR A 158 20.10 -4.73 -2.28
C THR A 158 20.83 -3.60 -3.00
N ASN A 159 21.39 -3.90 -4.18
CA ASN A 159 21.92 -2.87 -5.09
C ASN A 159 20.86 -1.83 -5.44
N LYS A 160 19.58 -2.23 -5.53
CA LYS A 160 18.46 -1.30 -5.76
C LYS A 160 18.35 -0.27 -4.63
N LEU A 161 18.32 -0.73 -3.38
CA LEU A 161 18.23 0.15 -2.21
C LEU A 161 19.46 1.05 -2.11
N SER A 162 20.66 0.48 -2.21
CA SER A 162 21.92 1.23 -2.15
C SER A 162 22.00 2.29 -3.25
N ASN A 163 21.76 1.93 -4.52
CA ASN A 163 21.78 2.89 -5.61
C ASN A 163 20.71 3.98 -5.49
N THR A 164 19.55 3.66 -4.89
CA THR A 164 18.49 4.64 -4.66
C THR A 164 18.89 5.66 -3.59
N MET A 165 19.57 5.22 -2.53
CA MET A 165 19.95 6.10 -1.43
C MET A 165 21.22 6.91 -1.71
N LEU A 166 22.07 6.47 -2.65
CA LEU A 166 23.34 7.12 -2.94
C LEU A 166 23.14 8.42 -3.74
N ILE A 167 23.19 9.55 -3.05
CA ILE A 167 23.15 10.89 -3.66
C ILE A 167 24.58 11.35 -3.96
N ARG A 168 24.86 11.60 -5.25
CA ARG A 168 26.22 11.93 -5.73
C ARG A 168 26.51 13.43 -5.75
N SER A 169 25.48 14.25 -5.91
CA SER A 169 25.57 15.71 -5.93
C SER A 169 24.17 16.34 -5.76
N ALA A 170 24.11 17.65 -5.56
CA ALA A 170 22.86 18.40 -5.51
C ALA A 170 22.10 18.35 -6.85
N GLU A 171 22.80 18.43 -7.99
CA GLU A 171 22.20 18.32 -9.31
C GLU A 171 21.64 16.93 -9.57
N TYR A 172 22.34 15.89 -9.10
CA TYR A 172 21.82 14.52 -9.13
C TYR A 172 20.53 14.43 -8.33
N PHE A 173 20.49 15.04 -7.13
CA PHE A 173 19.30 15.03 -6.30
C PHE A 173 18.12 15.73 -6.99
N GLU A 174 18.32 16.94 -7.50
CA GLU A 174 17.27 17.71 -8.17
C GLU A 174 16.69 16.95 -9.37
N ARG A 175 17.55 16.38 -10.21
CA ARG A 175 17.13 15.64 -11.41
C ARG A 175 16.36 14.36 -11.08
N ASN A 176 16.89 13.53 -10.18
CA ASN A 176 16.36 12.17 -9.96
C ASN A 176 15.25 12.13 -8.89
N PHE A 177 15.16 13.14 -8.01
CA PHE A 177 14.11 13.19 -6.99
C PHE A 177 13.12 14.32 -7.26
N THR A 178 13.54 15.58 -7.26
CA THR A 178 12.60 16.71 -7.37
C THR A 178 11.87 16.72 -8.71
N GLN A 179 12.60 16.63 -9.82
CA GLN A 179 12.02 16.67 -11.17
C GLN A 179 11.24 15.39 -11.49
N GLU A 180 11.71 14.24 -11.00
CA GLU A 180 11.00 12.97 -11.13
C GLU A 180 9.68 12.98 -10.34
N ALA A 181 9.66 13.53 -9.12
CA ALA A 181 8.45 13.70 -8.32
C ALA A 181 7.41 14.56 -9.05
N LYS A 182 7.84 15.68 -9.66
CA LYS A 182 6.97 16.53 -10.49
C LYS A 182 6.42 15.76 -11.69
N LYS A 183 7.27 15.00 -12.39
CA LYS A 183 6.88 14.18 -13.55
C LYS A 183 5.89 13.07 -13.19
N GLU A 184 6.09 12.40 -12.06
CA GLU A 184 5.17 11.36 -11.54
C GLU A 184 3.89 11.96 -10.92
N GLN A 185 3.84 13.29 -10.78
CA GLN A 185 2.79 14.02 -10.07
C GLN A 185 2.60 13.44 -8.67
N PHE A 186 3.71 13.34 -7.94
CA PHE A 186 3.75 12.87 -6.56
C PHE A 186 3.08 13.88 -5.63
N CYS A 187 2.27 13.40 -4.69
CA CYS A 187 1.42 14.20 -3.79
C CYS A 187 0.45 15.18 -4.46
N VAL A 188 0.23 15.07 -5.79
CA VAL A 188 -0.84 15.80 -6.48
C VAL A 188 -2.17 15.08 -6.27
N SER A 189 -3.22 15.83 -5.92
CA SER A 189 -4.56 15.28 -5.72
C SER A 189 -5.10 14.64 -7.01
N LYS A 190 -6.01 13.66 -6.88
CA LYS A 190 -6.53 12.92 -8.04
C LYS A 190 -7.23 13.85 -9.03
N GLU A 191 -7.86 14.89 -8.52
CA GLU A 191 -8.62 15.90 -9.26
C GLU A 191 -7.70 16.76 -10.13
N GLN A 192 -6.49 17.04 -9.64
CA GLN A 192 -5.47 17.84 -10.33
C GLN A 192 -4.51 17.00 -11.18
N LYS A 193 -4.57 15.67 -11.06
CA LYS A 193 -3.63 14.77 -11.72
C LYS A 193 -3.91 14.66 -13.22
N ILE A 194 -2.85 14.78 -14.01
CA ILE A 194 -2.89 14.62 -15.46
C ILE A 194 -2.74 13.11 -15.74
N PRO A 195 -3.58 12.50 -16.59
CA PRO A 195 -3.44 11.09 -16.91
C PRO A 195 -2.06 10.77 -17.50
N LYS A 196 -1.51 9.60 -17.16
CA LYS A 196 -0.16 9.18 -17.58
C LYS A 196 -0.01 9.26 -19.11
N GLY A 197 1.08 9.88 -19.56
CA GLY A 197 1.42 10.03 -20.97
C GLY A 197 0.81 11.25 -21.66
N TYR A 198 -0.04 12.00 -20.97
CA TYR A 198 -0.55 13.28 -21.45
C TYR A 198 0.18 14.46 -20.79
N ALA A 199 0.19 15.60 -21.47
CA ALA A 199 0.70 16.85 -20.94
C ALA A 199 -0.22 18.01 -21.33
N ILE A 200 -0.28 19.03 -20.48
CA ILE A 200 -1.03 20.27 -20.71
C ILE A 200 -0.02 21.40 -20.78
N HIS A 201 -0.06 22.17 -21.85
CA HIS A 201 0.88 23.25 -22.12
C HIS A 201 0.12 24.56 -22.28
N PHE A 202 0.78 25.65 -21.90
CA PHE A 202 0.29 27.00 -22.15
C PHE A 202 0.89 27.53 -23.46
N ASN A 203 0.05 28.11 -24.31
CA ASN A 203 0.46 28.74 -25.54
C ASN A 203 0.65 30.25 -25.32
N ASP A 204 1.90 30.70 -25.27
CA ASP A 204 2.25 32.12 -25.11
C ASP A 204 2.24 32.93 -26.42
N GLY A 205 2.02 32.27 -27.57
CA GLY A 205 2.04 32.89 -28.89
C GLY A 205 3.43 33.23 -29.44
N LYS A 206 4.51 33.04 -28.68
CA LYS A 206 5.88 33.46 -29.07
C LYS A 206 6.62 32.42 -29.91
N GLN A 207 6.36 31.14 -29.68
CA GLN A 207 6.95 30.01 -30.42
C GLN A 207 5.89 29.04 -30.93
N THR A 208 4.82 29.59 -31.52
CA THR A 208 3.67 28.80 -31.94
C THR A 208 3.64 28.62 -33.45
N TYR A 209 3.65 27.37 -33.90
CA TYR A 209 3.39 27.03 -35.30
C TYR A 209 2.04 26.33 -35.40
N SER A 210 1.08 26.97 -36.09
CA SER A 210 -0.11 26.30 -36.60
C SER A 210 -0.08 26.28 -38.11
N LYS A 211 -0.21 25.07 -38.68
CA LYS A 211 -0.36 24.90 -40.13
C LYS A 211 -1.55 25.67 -40.70
N ASN A 212 -2.63 25.81 -39.93
CA ASN A 212 -3.90 26.41 -40.37
C ASN A 212 -4.17 27.79 -39.74
N GLY A 213 -3.24 28.34 -38.95
CA GLY A 213 -3.44 29.61 -38.24
C GLY A 213 -4.53 29.59 -37.16
N ASP A 214 -5.00 28.42 -36.74
CA ASP A 214 -6.14 28.23 -35.84
C ASP A 214 -5.77 28.25 -34.34
N TRP A 215 -4.49 28.38 -34.01
CA TRP A 215 -4.03 28.41 -32.61
C TRP A 215 -4.18 29.81 -32.03
N LYS A 216 -4.89 29.90 -30.92
CA LYS A 216 -5.11 31.15 -30.18
C LYS A 216 -4.02 31.32 -29.11
N PRO A 217 -3.24 32.41 -29.13
CA PRO A 217 -2.37 32.77 -28.01
C PRO A 217 -3.16 32.91 -26.71
N GLY A 218 -2.50 32.68 -25.57
CA GLY A 218 -3.13 32.77 -24.25
C GLY A 218 -4.04 31.59 -23.91
N THR A 219 -3.99 30.50 -24.67
CA THR A 219 -4.80 29.30 -24.44
C THR A 219 -3.96 28.09 -24.07
N TYR A 220 -4.61 27.03 -23.59
CA TYR A 220 -3.97 25.75 -23.27
C TYR A 220 -4.19 24.73 -24.38
N TYR A 221 -3.25 23.79 -24.51
CA TYR A 221 -3.37 22.64 -25.41
C TYR A 221 -2.88 21.35 -24.74
N VAL A 222 -3.42 20.22 -25.19
CA VAL A 222 -3.13 18.89 -24.64
C VAL A 222 -2.35 18.06 -25.66
N THR A 223 -1.25 17.46 -25.22
CA THR A 223 -0.46 16.52 -26.03
C THR A 223 -0.45 15.12 -25.44
N LYS A 224 -0.13 14.14 -26.28
CA LYS A 224 0.28 12.79 -25.87
C LYS A 224 1.52 12.41 -26.66
N GLY A 225 2.67 12.36 -25.97
CA GLY A 225 3.97 12.31 -26.66
C GLY A 225 4.15 13.54 -27.57
N TYR A 226 4.47 13.30 -28.84
CA TYR A 226 4.65 14.36 -29.84
C TYR A 226 3.34 14.80 -30.54
N SER A 227 2.22 14.12 -30.27
CA SER A 227 0.94 14.44 -30.90
C SER A 227 0.16 15.48 -30.10
N ILE A 228 -0.25 16.55 -30.76
CA ILE A 228 -1.26 17.48 -30.24
C ILE A 228 -2.64 16.87 -30.42
N LEU A 229 -3.41 16.75 -29.34
CA LEU A 229 -4.73 16.13 -29.36
C LEU A 229 -5.85 17.16 -29.48
N ARG A 230 -5.72 18.28 -28.76
CA ARG A 230 -6.69 19.37 -28.78
C ARG A 230 -6.04 20.66 -28.31
N THR A 231 -6.43 21.76 -28.93
CA THR A 231 -5.90 23.11 -28.73
C THR A 231 -7.00 24.05 -28.24
N ASN A 232 -6.62 25.30 -27.92
CA ASN A 232 -7.54 26.41 -27.67
C ASN A 232 -8.45 26.24 -26.44
N PHE A 233 -7.97 25.58 -25.37
CA PHE A 233 -8.68 25.60 -24.09
C PHE A 233 -8.51 26.95 -23.40
N GLY A 234 -9.62 27.57 -22.98
CA GLY A 234 -9.56 28.87 -22.29
C GLY A 234 -8.92 28.80 -20.90
N THR A 235 -8.95 27.64 -20.24
CA THR A 235 -8.34 27.45 -18.92
C THR A 235 -7.62 26.10 -18.82
N LYS A 236 -6.67 26.01 -17.89
CA LYS A 236 -5.94 24.77 -17.59
C LYS A 236 -6.88 23.69 -17.06
N GLU A 237 -7.86 24.08 -16.24
CA GLU A 237 -8.86 23.20 -15.63
C GLU A 237 -9.78 22.59 -16.69
N ALA A 238 -10.16 23.36 -17.72
CA ALA A 238 -10.93 22.85 -18.84
C ALA A 238 -10.14 21.80 -19.65
N ALA A 239 -8.87 22.06 -19.91
CA ALA A 239 -7.97 21.11 -20.57
C ALA A 239 -7.80 19.83 -19.73
N LEU A 240 -7.64 19.98 -18.41
CA LEU A 240 -7.49 18.87 -17.47
C LEU A 240 -8.72 17.97 -17.42
N LYS A 241 -9.91 18.56 -17.22
CA LYS A 241 -11.17 17.83 -17.19
C LYS A 241 -11.39 17.07 -18.51
N TRP A 242 -11.10 17.71 -19.64
CA TRP A 242 -11.22 17.07 -20.95
C TRP A 242 -10.30 15.85 -21.10
N VAL A 243 -9.02 15.97 -20.73
CA VAL A 243 -8.07 14.85 -20.87
C VAL A 243 -8.38 13.71 -19.90
N GLN A 244 -8.91 14.01 -18.71
CA GLN A 244 -9.35 13.00 -17.75
C GLN A 244 -10.51 12.17 -18.30
N GLU A 245 -11.52 12.81 -18.89
CA GLU A 245 -12.64 12.10 -19.54
C GLU A 245 -12.18 11.27 -20.74
N LEU A 246 -11.30 11.82 -21.58
CA LEU A 246 -10.70 11.09 -22.70
C LEU A 246 -9.95 9.82 -22.23
N ALA A 247 -9.24 9.90 -21.11
CA ALA A 247 -8.50 8.77 -20.57
C ALA A 247 -9.41 7.69 -19.97
N LYS A 248 -10.49 8.07 -19.28
CA LYS A 248 -11.48 7.14 -18.72
C LYS A 248 -12.16 6.29 -19.80
N GLY A 249 -12.50 6.91 -20.93
CA GLY A 249 -13.16 6.21 -22.05
C GLY A 249 -12.36 5.04 -22.64
N ARG A 250 -11.03 5.01 -22.44
CA ARG A 250 -10.13 3.99 -23.03
C ARG A 250 -9.90 2.75 -22.17
N ASN A 251 -10.31 2.73 -20.89
CA ASN A 251 -9.87 1.73 -19.91
C ASN A 251 -10.93 0.66 -19.54
N LYS A 252 -11.86 0.33 -20.45
CA LYS A 252 -12.97 -0.60 -20.16
C LYS A 252 -12.60 -2.10 -20.11
N ASN A 253 -11.36 -2.48 -20.44
CA ASN A 253 -10.92 -3.89 -20.45
C ASN A 253 -10.18 -4.31 -19.16
N GLY A 254 -10.68 -3.91 -17.99
CA GLY A 254 -10.11 -4.29 -16.70
C GLY A 254 -10.40 -5.76 -16.35
N LYS A 255 -9.51 -6.39 -15.57
CA LYS A 255 -9.75 -7.72 -14.99
C LYS A 255 -11.00 -7.65 -14.10
N ILE A 256 -12.00 -8.46 -14.44
CA ILE A 256 -13.19 -8.65 -13.59
C ILE A 256 -12.77 -9.51 -12.41
N ARG A 257 -13.13 -9.09 -11.19
CA ARG A 257 -12.87 -9.87 -9.98
C ARG A 257 -13.63 -11.20 -10.08
N PHE A 258 -12.92 -12.31 -9.92
CA PHE A 258 -13.57 -13.62 -9.82
C PHE A 258 -14.49 -13.62 -8.59
N VAL A 259 -15.78 -13.84 -8.84
CA VAL A 259 -16.79 -14.07 -7.82
C VAL A 259 -17.14 -15.55 -7.94
N PRO A 260 -16.89 -16.37 -6.90
CA PRO A 260 -17.28 -17.78 -6.93
C PRO A 260 -18.79 -17.92 -7.23
N PRO A 261 -19.20 -18.93 -8.00
CA PRO A 261 -20.62 -19.23 -8.16
C PRO A 261 -21.25 -19.47 -6.78
N GLN A 262 -22.40 -18.85 -6.55
CA GLN A 262 -23.12 -18.94 -5.29
C GLN A 262 -23.53 -20.39 -4.99
N LEU A 263 -23.82 -20.68 -3.71
CA LEU A 263 -24.35 -21.97 -3.24
C LEU A 263 -25.80 -22.18 -3.72
N ALA A 264 -26.04 -22.14 -5.04
CA ALA A 264 -27.36 -22.22 -5.66
C ALA A 264 -28.09 -23.55 -5.37
N HIS A 265 -27.34 -24.58 -4.96
CA HIS A 265 -27.84 -25.93 -4.74
C HIS A 265 -27.88 -26.35 -3.27
N VAL A 266 -27.38 -25.53 -2.34
CA VAL A 266 -27.43 -25.86 -0.91
C VAL A 266 -28.76 -25.36 -0.36
N LYS A 267 -29.65 -26.29 -0.04
CA LYS A 267 -30.92 -26.01 0.64
C LYS A 267 -30.91 -26.69 2.00
N ARG A 268 -31.21 -25.93 3.05
CA ARG A 268 -31.43 -26.49 4.37
C ARG A 268 -32.76 -27.24 4.40
N THR A 269 -32.77 -28.42 5.01
CA THR A 269 -33.99 -29.17 5.32
C THR A 269 -34.20 -29.14 6.83
N GLY A 270 -35.12 -28.32 7.31
CA GLY A 270 -35.42 -28.17 8.73
C GLY A 270 -36.55 -27.16 8.98
N PRO A 271 -36.96 -26.97 10.25
CA PRO A 271 -37.99 -26.00 10.60
C PRO A 271 -37.61 -24.58 10.17
N ASP A 272 -38.57 -23.81 9.68
CA ASP A 272 -38.36 -22.38 9.42
C ASP A 272 -38.40 -21.61 10.74
N TYR A 273 -37.25 -21.07 11.16
CA TYR A 273 -37.14 -20.22 12.35
C TYR A 273 -37.19 -18.74 12.01
N ARG A 274 -37.13 -18.38 10.72
CA ARG A 274 -37.06 -16.99 10.26
C ARG A 274 -38.43 -16.44 9.91
N ASN A 275 -39.40 -17.28 9.57
CA ASN A 275 -40.74 -16.87 9.14
C ASN A 275 -40.69 -15.82 8.01
N GLY A 276 -39.76 -15.99 7.07
CA GLY A 276 -39.55 -15.05 5.96
C GLY A 276 -38.80 -13.76 6.31
N VAL A 277 -38.31 -13.60 7.54
CA VAL A 277 -37.48 -12.45 7.94
C VAL A 277 -36.01 -12.67 7.56
N GLU A 278 -35.39 -11.63 7.00
CA GLU A 278 -33.96 -11.61 6.74
C GLU A 278 -33.19 -11.39 8.06
N ILE A 279 -32.29 -12.31 8.38
CA ILE A 279 -31.53 -12.25 9.62
C ILE A 279 -30.42 -11.21 9.49
N THR A 280 -30.31 -10.37 10.51
CA THR A 280 -29.25 -9.38 10.69
C THR A 280 -28.29 -9.81 11.79
N GLY A 281 -27.12 -9.18 11.85
CA GLY A 281 -26.16 -9.41 12.92
C GLY A 281 -26.73 -9.22 14.33
N GLN A 282 -27.65 -8.26 14.52
CA GLN A 282 -28.28 -8.02 15.82
C GLN A 282 -29.04 -9.24 16.35
N HIS A 283 -29.71 -9.99 15.47
CA HIS A 283 -30.43 -11.21 15.87
C HIS A 283 -29.49 -12.27 16.46
N TYR A 284 -28.24 -12.34 15.99
CA TYR A 284 -27.25 -13.25 16.56
C TYR A 284 -26.83 -12.85 17.98
N LEU A 285 -26.67 -11.54 18.22
CA LEU A 285 -26.35 -11.01 19.55
C LEU A 285 -27.50 -11.27 20.52
N ASP A 286 -28.73 -10.98 20.10
CA ASP A 286 -29.91 -11.05 20.96
C ASP A 286 -30.34 -12.50 21.26
N THR A 287 -30.25 -13.39 20.26
CA THR A 287 -30.77 -14.77 20.34
C THR A 287 -29.76 -15.70 20.99
N PHE A 288 -28.49 -15.64 20.58
CA PHE A 288 -27.47 -16.58 21.02
C PHE A 288 -26.46 -15.97 22.01
N GLY A 289 -26.44 -14.65 22.18
CA GLY A 289 -25.48 -14.00 23.09
C GLY A 289 -24.06 -13.85 22.52
N PHE A 290 -23.88 -13.96 21.20
CA PHE A 290 -22.58 -13.66 20.59
C PHE A 290 -22.16 -12.22 20.87
N ARG A 291 -20.86 -11.97 20.96
CA ARG A 291 -20.32 -10.60 21.15
C ARG A 291 -20.23 -9.81 19.86
N GLY A 292 -20.01 -10.49 18.73
CA GLY A 292 -19.89 -9.88 17.41
C GLY A 292 -19.59 -10.90 16.30
N GLY A 293 -19.59 -10.44 15.06
CA GLY A 293 -19.29 -11.25 13.87
C GLY A 293 -18.68 -10.43 12.74
N GLU A 294 -17.71 -11.01 12.03
CA GLU A 294 -17.01 -10.39 10.88
C GLU A 294 -17.25 -11.18 9.59
N PHE A 295 -17.42 -10.46 8.47
CA PHE A 295 -17.51 -11.08 7.14
C PHE A 295 -16.15 -11.20 6.45
N GLY A 296 -15.93 -12.31 5.75
CA GLY A 296 -14.77 -12.45 4.87
C GLY A 296 -14.80 -11.44 3.71
N ASN A 297 -13.62 -10.94 3.31
CA ASN A 297 -13.44 -9.98 2.20
C ASN A 297 -13.90 -10.47 0.80
N TRP A 298 -14.30 -11.73 0.69
CA TRP A 298 -14.66 -12.41 -0.56
C TRP A 298 -16.18 -12.52 -0.79
N MET A 299 -16.99 -12.24 0.24
CA MET A 299 -18.45 -12.31 0.14
C MET A 299 -19.03 -11.00 -0.39
N ASN A 300 -19.85 -11.09 -1.44
CA ASN A 300 -20.70 -9.98 -1.85
C ASN A 300 -21.90 -9.82 -0.89
N GLN A 301 -22.68 -8.74 -1.01
CA GLN A 301 -23.79 -8.47 -0.07
C GLN A 301 -24.86 -9.57 -0.03
N ASN A 302 -25.18 -10.18 -1.16
CA ASN A 302 -26.14 -11.29 -1.21
C ASN A 302 -25.59 -12.53 -0.49
N ASP A 303 -24.28 -12.80 -0.62
CA ASP A 303 -23.62 -13.92 0.06
C ASP A 303 -23.61 -13.69 1.58
N ARG A 304 -23.38 -12.44 2.02
CA ARG A 304 -23.41 -12.09 3.46
C ARG A 304 -24.78 -12.35 4.05
N GLN A 305 -25.85 -11.89 3.39
CA GLN A 305 -27.23 -12.13 3.84
C GLN A 305 -27.59 -13.62 3.85
N THR A 306 -27.20 -14.36 2.80
CA THR A 306 -27.42 -15.82 2.74
C THR A 306 -26.69 -16.53 3.88
N SER A 307 -25.45 -16.13 4.17
CA SER A 307 -24.66 -16.69 5.27
C SER A 307 -25.28 -16.40 6.64
N LEU A 308 -25.83 -15.19 6.86
CA LEU A 308 -26.56 -14.85 8.09
C LEU A 308 -27.81 -15.71 8.26
N ASN A 309 -28.60 -15.88 7.20
CA ASN A 309 -29.81 -16.69 7.27
C ASN A 309 -29.51 -18.15 7.57
N MET A 310 -28.59 -18.75 6.79
CA MET A 310 -28.23 -20.15 6.94
C MET A 310 -27.56 -20.42 8.30
N GLY A 311 -26.66 -19.53 8.73
CA GLY A 311 -25.98 -19.69 10.00
C GLY A 311 -26.93 -19.60 11.19
N PHE A 312 -27.90 -18.67 11.17
CA PHE A 312 -28.87 -18.51 12.25
C PHE A 312 -29.73 -19.75 12.40
N GLU A 313 -30.26 -20.27 11.28
CA GLU A 313 -31.06 -21.49 11.28
C GLU A 313 -30.25 -22.72 11.71
N ALA A 314 -28.98 -22.82 11.30
CA ALA A 314 -28.11 -23.92 11.71
C ALA A 314 -27.83 -23.92 13.23
N LEU A 315 -27.67 -22.75 13.84
CA LEU A 315 -27.48 -22.63 15.29
C LEU A 315 -28.76 -22.94 16.07
N LYS A 316 -29.92 -22.55 15.54
CA LYS A 316 -31.23 -22.97 16.09
C LYS A 316 -31.40 -24.49 16.04
N ASP A 317 -31.03 -25.12 14.93
CA ASP A 317 -31.05 -26.59 14.82
C ASP A 317 -30.09 -27.24 15.82
N LEU A 318 -28.90 -26.67 16.01
CA LEU A 318 -27.93 -27.15 16.98
C LEU A 318 -28.48 -27.08 18.41
N ALA A 319 -29.09 -25.96 18.80
CA ALA A 319 -29.72 -25.80 20.12
C ALA A 319 -30.82 -26.84 20.33
N SER A 320 -31.67 -27.05 19.32
CA SER A 320 -32.73 -28.06 19.36
C SER A 320 -32.19 -29.49 19.45
N ALA A 321 -31.13 -29.80 18.69
CA ALA A 321 -30.52 -31.13 18.68
C ALA A 321 -29.86 -31.47 20.03
N LEU A 322 -29.21 -30.47 20.65
CA LEU A 322 -28.57 -30.60 21.96
C LEU A 322 -29.54 -30.44 23.14
N LYS A 323 -30.78 -29.99 22.88
CA LYS A 323 -31.82 -29.69 23.89
C LYS A 323 -31.36 -28.65 24.91
N ILE A 324 -30.67 -27.62 24.44
CA ILE A 324 -30.22 -26.47 25.24
C ILE A 324 -30.97 -25.20 24.83
N SER A 325 -30.90 -24.14 25.65
CA SER A 325 -31.43 -22.84 25.28
C SER A 325 -30.63 -22.24 24.12
N ASP A 326 -31.26 -21.44 23.27
CA ASP A 326 -30.55 -20.71 22.21
C ASP A 326 -29.42 -19.84 22.79
N LYS A 327 -29.62 -19.27 23.99
CA LYS A 327 -28.62 -18.44 24.67
C LYS A 327 -27.39 -19.20 25.17
N ASP A 328 -27.47 -20.53 25.25
CA ASP A 328 -26.36 -21.39 25.72
C ASP A 328 -25.48 -21.88 24.55
N ILE A 329 -25.72 -21.39 23.33
CA ILE A 329 -24.98 -21.75 22.12
C ILE A 329 -23.60 -21.11 22.05
N ALA A 330 -23.43 -19.89 22.59
CA ALA A 330 -22.23 -19.07 22.42
C ALA A 330 -21.10 -19.37 23.41
#